data_AF-M6GR38-F1
#
_entry.id   AF-M6GR38-F1
#
_cell.length_a   1.000
_cell.length_b   1.000
_cell.length_c   1.000
_cell.angle_alpha   90.00
_cell.angle_beta   90.00
_cell.angle_gamma   90.00
#
_symmetry.space_group_name_H-M   'P 1'
#
loop_
_entity.id
_entity.type
_entity.pdbx_description
1 polymer ?
#
loop_
_entity_poly.entity_id
_entity_poly.type
_entity_poly.pdbx_seq_one_letter_code
_entity_poly.pdbx_strand_id
1 'polypeptide(L)'
;MKKIKLQELKDSEILEQLEEARKVLRNSRFQYGVARSLENPKIISNTKKKIAKLLTIQRERQLKVNPGERKSRVFSRAKRKKKNLARLNAKAKG
;
A
#
# COMPACT_ATOMS: atom_id res chain seq x y z
N MET A 1 17.47 5.36 -14.80
CA MET A 1 17.56 4.75 -13.44
C MET A 1 18.39 3.49 -13.56
N LYS A 2 19.57 3.43 -12.92
CA LYS A 2 20.32 2.16 -12.76
C LYS A 2 19.34 1.12 -12.24
N LYS A 3 19.21 0.01 -12.96
CA LYS A 3 18.34 -1.12 -12.61
C LYS A 3 18.95 -1.82 -11.40
N ILE A 4 18.94 -1.19 -10.22
CA ILE A 4 19.04 -1.94 -8.98
C ILE A 4 17.84 -2.89 -9.05
N LYS A 5 18.11 -4.19 -9.17
CA LYS A 5 17.05 -5.17 -9.21
C LYS A 5 16.39 -5.05 -7.86
N LEU A 6 15.14 -4.57 -7.81
CA LEU A 6 14.38 -4.42 -6.57
C LEU A 6 14.34 -5.73 -5.74
N GLN A 7 14.64 -6.87 -6.39
CA GLN A 7 14.79 -8.19 -5.80
C GLN A 7 16.00 -8.34 -4.86
N GLU A 8 17.06 -7.55 -5.03
CA GLU A 8 18.29 -7.61 -4.23
C GLU A 8 18.19 -6.83 -2.91
N LEU A 9 17.15 -5.99 -2.76
CA LEU A 9 16.94 -5.17 -1.56
C LEU A 9 16.54 -6.02 -0.36
N LYS A 10 16.98 -5.65 0.84
CA LYS A 10 16.52 -6.27 2.10
C LYS A 10 15.06 -5.89 2.38
N ASP A 11 14.36 -6.68 3.20
CA ASP A 11 12.97 -6.39 3.55
C ASP A 11 12.79 -5.03 4.25
N SER A 12 13.77 -4.62 5.07
CA SER A 12 13.81 -3.29 5.69
C SER A 12 13.90 -2.16 4.66
N GLU A 13 14.80 -2.30 3.68
CA GLU A 13 14.98 -1.31 2.60
C GLU A 13 13.74 -1.21 1.70
N ILE A 14 13.05 -2.33 1.47
CA ILE A 14 11.76 -2.33 0.75
C ILE A 14 10.72 -1.52 1.52
N LEU A 15 10.65 -1.67 2.85
CA LEU A 15 9.71 -0.91 3.69
C LEU A 15 10.02 0.59 3.65
N GLU A 16 11.28 0.97 3.82
CA GLU A 16 11.72 2.37 3.75
C GLU A 16 11.38 3.02 2.41
N GLN A 17 11.71 2.35 1.30
CA GLN A 17 11.38 2.84 -0.05
C GLN A 17 9.87 2.94 -0.29
N LEU A 18 9.08 2.09 0.36
CA LEU A 18 7.64 2.09 0.25
C LEU A 18 7.03 3.26 1.01
N GLU A 19 7.55 3.58 2.20
CA GLU A 19 7.16 4.78 2.94
C GLU A 19 7.52 6.06 2.18
N GLU A 20 8.73 6.13 1.64
CA GLU A 20 9.17 7.26 0.83
C GLU A 20 8.29 7.42 -0.41
N ALA A 21 8.05 6.34 -1.17
CA ALA A 21 7.18 6.39 -2.35
C ALA A 21 5.74 6.82 -1.99
N ARG A 22 5.22 6.43 -0.82
CA ARG A 22 3.93 6.92 -0.33
C ARG A 22 3.96 8.42 0.00
N LYS A 23 5.02 8.93 0.62
CA LYS A 23 5.20 10.38 0.88
C LYS A 23 5.20 11.15 -0.44
N VAL A 24 6.01 10.72 -1.42
CA VAL A 24 6.06 11.31 -2.76
C VAL A 24 4.67 11.30 -3.41
N LEU A 25 3.97 10.16 -3.39
CA LEU A 25 2.63 10.07 -4.00
C LEU A 25 1.62 11.02 -3.35
N ARG A 26 1.66 11.20 -2.02
CA ARG A 26 0.79 12.17 -1.33
C ARG A 26 1.10 13.59 -1.75
N ASN A 27 2.39 13.97 -1.74
CA ASN A 27 2.83 15.31 -2.10
C ASN A 27 2.49 15.64 -3.56
N SER A 28 2.76 14.73 -4.50
CA SER A 28 2.43 14.96 -5.92
C SER A 28 0.92 15.06 -6.16
N ARG A 29 0.09 14.32 -5.41
CA ARG A 29 -1.38 14.45 -5.50
C ARG A 29 -1.87 15.78 -4.94
N PHE A 30 -1.26 16.27 -3.88
CA PHE A 30 -1.54 17.60 -3.34
C PHE A 30 -1.13 18.70 -4.34
N GLN A 31 0.07 18.62 -4.90
CA GLN A 31 0.55 19.55 -5.92
C GLN A 31 -0.34 19.57 -7.17
N TYR A 32 -0.85 18.39 -7.59
CA TYR A 32 -1.75 18.27 -8.71
C TYR A 32 -3.15 18.86 -8.43
N GLY A 33 -3.75 18.49 -7.30
CA GLY A 33 -5.16 18.80 -7.03
C GLY A 33 -5.40 20.13 -6.31
N VAL A 34 -4.47 20.55 -5.45
CA VAL A 34 -4.64 21.74 -4.60
C VAL A 34 -3.74 22.87 -5.07
N ALA A 35 -2.44 22.66 -5.10
CA ALA A 35 -1.49 23.73 -5.41
C ALA A 35 -1.40 24.07 -6.91
N ARG A 36 -1.91 23.20 -7.79
CA ARG A 36 -1.80 23.27 -9.26
C ARG A 36 -0.38 23.61 -9.78
N SER A 37 0.65 23.11 -9.09
CA SER A 37 2.06 23.39 -9.35
C SER A 37 2.87 22.15 -9.76
N LEU A 38 2.19 21.06 -10.12
CA LEU A 38 2.88 19.84 -10.54
C LEU A 38 3.40 19.95 -11.98
N GLU A 39 4.71 20.07 -12.14
CA GLU A 39 5.36 20.16 -13.45
C GLU A 39 5.22 18.87 -14.29
N ASN A 40 5.39 17.70 -13.65
CA ASN A 40 5.39 16.42 -14.35
C ASN A 40 4.32 15.45 -13.81
N PRO A 41 3.17 15.33 -14.49
CA PRO A 41 2.09 14.42 -14.11
C PRO A 41 2.50 12.93 -14.09
N LYS A 42 3.52 12.53 -14.86
CA LYS A 42 3.98 11.13 -14.93
C LYS A 42 4.54 10.65 -13.59
N ILE A 43 4.98 11.55 -12.71
CA ILE A 43 5.47 11.21 -11.36
C ILE A 43 4.42 10.42 -10.59
N ILE A 44 3.14 10.81 -10.65
CA ILE A 44 2.06 10.11 -9.95
C ILE A 44 1.94 8.66 -10.43
N SER A 45 1.89 8.45 -11.74
CA SER A 45 1.75 7.11 -12.35
C SER A 45 2.98 6.24 -12.07
N ASN A 46 4.18 6.80 -12.23
CA ASN A 46 5.43 6.09 -11.98
C ASN A 46 5.59 5.69 -10.51
N THR A 47 5.25 6.59 -9.59
CA THR A 47 5.30 6.29 -8.14
C THR A 47 4.29 5.22 -7.75
N LYS A 48 3.07 5.22 -8.32
CA LYS A 48 2.10 4.11 -8.13
C LYS A 48 2.68 2.77 -8.63
N LYS A 49 3.29 2.75 -9.81
CA LYS A 49 3.95 1.54 -10.35
C LYS A 49 5.11 1.07 -9.46
N LYS A 50 5.91 1.99 -8.90
CA LYS A 50 6.97 1.67 -7.93
C LYS A 50 6.39 0.99 -6.69
N ILE A 51 5.35 1.56 -6.08
CA ILE A 51 4.69 0.99 -4.91
C ILE A 51 4.13 -0.41 -5.22
N ALA A 52 3.48 -0.58 -6.37
CA ALA A 52 2.94 -1.88 -6.77
C ALA A 52 4.05 -2.95 -6.86
N LYS A 53 5.19 -2.63 -7.51
CA LYS A 53 6.34 -3.54 -7.61
C LYS A 53 6.91 -3.93 -6.24
N LEU A 54 7.10 -2.96 -5.34
CA LEU A 54 7.60 -3.21 -3.98
C LEU A 54 6.65 -4.14 -3.19
N LEU A 55 5.34 -3.87 -3.25
CA LEU A 55 4.33 -4.71 -2.60
C LEU A 55 4.27 -6.12 -3.20
N THR A 56 4.48 -6.26 -4.50
CA THR A 56 4.54 -7.58 -5.16
C THR A 56 5.74 -8.38 -4.65
N ILE A 57 6.93 -7.79 -4.59
CA ILE A 57 8.13 -8.47 -4.09
C ILE A 57 7.96 -8.89 -2.62
N GLN A 58 7.43 -7.98 -1.78
CA GLN A 58 7.12 -8.32 -0.38
C GLN A 58 6.15 -9.50 -0.30
N ARG A 59 5.14 -9.53 -1.17
CA ARG A 59 4.16 -10.61 -1.20
C ARG A 59 4.74 -11.92 -1.71
N GLU A 60 5.60 -11.89 -2.72
CA GLU A 60 6.31 -13.07 -3.23
C GLU A 60 7.19 -13.68 -2.14
N ARG A 61 7.93 -12.85 -1.38
CA ARG A 61 8.73 -13.30 -0.22
C ARG A 61 7.85 -13.94 0.85
N GLN A 62 6.74 -13.30 1.20
CA GLN A 62 5.78 -13.86 2.16
C GLN A 62 5.22 -15.22 1.71
N LEU A 63 4.87 -15.35 0.43
CA LEU A 63 4.35 -16.61 -0.14
C LEU A 63 5.40 -17.73 -0.20
N LYS A 64 6.69 -17.38 -0.32
CA LYS A 64 7.79 -18.36 -0.21
C LYS A 64 7.92 -18.92 1.20
N VAL A 65 7.71 -18.09 2.22
CA VAL A 65 7.73 -18.52 3.63
C VAL A 65 6.46 -19.29 3.98
N ASN A 66 5.30 -18.78 3.56
CA ASN A 66 3.97 -19.34 3.87
C ASN A 66 3.19 -19.62 2.57
N PRO A 67 3.45 -20.75 1.89
CA PRO A 67 2.73 -21.12 0.68
C PRO A 67 1.23 -21.30 0.98
N GLY A 68 0.37 -20.77 0.10
CA GLY A 68 -1.09 -20.88 0.24
C GLY A 68 -1.75 -19.85 1.16
N GLU A 69 -0.99 -18.98 1.83
CA GLU A 69 -1.57 -17.92 2.65
C GLU A 69 -2.50 -17.03 1.80
N ARG A 70 -3.78 -16.88 2.16
CA ARG A 70 -4.72 -16.03 1.43
C ARG A 70 -4.67 -14.61 1.98
N LYS A 71 -4.63 -13.59 1.10
CA LYS A 71 -4.73 -12.18 1.55
C LYS A 71 -6.01 -11.99 2.36
N SER A 72 -5.88 -11.41 3.54
CA SER A 72 -7.05 -11.04 4.34
C SER A 72 -7.88 -10.04 3.52
N ARG A 73 -9.12 -10.40 3.20
CA ARG A 73 -10.06 -9.47 2.56
C ARG A 73 -10.50 -8.48 3.63
N VAL A 74 -9.74 -7.39 3.79
CA VAL A 74 -9.99 -6.32 4.78
C VAL A 74 -11.43 -5.79 4.66
N PHE A 75 -11.99 -5.83 3.45
CA PHE A 75 -13.32 -5.37 3.12
C PHE A 75 -14.32 -6.49 2.77
N SER A 76 -14.13 -7.72 3.26
CA SER A 76 -15.13 -8.77 3.01
C SER A 76 -16.46 -8.40 3.65
N ARG A 77 -17.57 -8.77 2.99
CA ARG A 77 -18.93 -8.61 3.52
C ARG A 77 -19.05 -9.19 4.93
N ALA A 78 -18.45 -10.36 5.16
CA ALA A 78 -18.41 -11.02 6.47
C ALA A 78 -17.68 -10.18 7.54
N LYS A 79 -16.50 -9.62 7.22
CA LYS A 79 -15.73 -8.80 8.17
C LYS A 79 -16.44 -7.48 8.49
N ARG A 80 -17.05 -6.84 7.49
CA ARG A 80 -17.89 -5.64 7.68
C ARG A 80 -19.12 -5.94 8.54
N LYS A 81 -19.83 -7.05 8.28
CA LYS A 81 -20.98 -7.50 9.09
C LYS A 81 -20.58 -7.71 10.55
N LYS A 82 -19.46 -8.40 10.81
CA LYS A 82 -18.93 -8.62 12.17
C LYS A 82 -18.58 -7.30 12.88
N LYS A 83 -17.92 -6.36 12.20
CA LYS A 83 -17.59 -5.04 12.77
C LYS A 83 -18.84 -4.22 13.09
N ASN A 84 -19.84 -4.22 12.21
CA ASN A 84 -21.10 -3.51 12.45
C ASN A 84 -21.88 -4.13 13.61
N LEU A 85 -21.92 -5.46 13.70
CA LEU A 85 -22.53 -6.16 14.83
C LEU A 85 -21.84 -5.80 16.16
N ALA A 86 -20.50 -5.77 16.18
CA ALA A 86 -19.74 -5.37 17.36
C ALA A 86 -20.05 -3.92 17.78
N ARG A 87 -20.22 -3.00 16.82
CA ARG A 87 -20.62 -1.61 17.10
C ARG A 87 -22.04 -1.49 17.63
N LEU A 88 -22.98 -2.26 17.07
CA LEU A 88 -24.37 -2.28 17.53
C LEU A 88 -24.47 -2.82 18.96
N ASN A 89 -23.77 -3.91 19.26
CA ASN A 89 -23.73 -4.49 20.59
C ASN A 89 -23.05 -3.57 21.62
N ALA A 90 -22.03 -2.82 21.22
CA ALA A 90 -21.41 -1.82 22.08
C ALA A 90 -22.35 -0.63 22.38
N LYS A 91 -23.17 -0.22 21.39
CA LYS A 91 -24.18 0.83 21.56
C LYS A 91 -25.38 0.38 22.40
N ALA A 92 -25.71 -0.91 22.40
CA ALA A 92 -26.80 -1.45 23.20
C ALA A 92 -26.43 -1.72 24.68
N LYS A 93 -25.13 -1.61 25.04
CA LYS A 93 -24.60 -1.87 26.38
C LYS A 93 -24.23 -0.61 27.16
N GLY A 94 -24.40 0.58 26.57
CA GLY A 94 -24.21 1.87 27.21
C GLY A 94 -25.45 2.71 27.07
#